data_AF-A0A967Z300-F1
#
_entry.id   AF-A0A967Z300-F1
#
_cell.length_a   1.000
_cell.length_b   1.000
_cell.length_c   1.000
_cell.angle_alpha   90.00
_cell.angle_beta   90.00
_cell.angle_gamma   90.00
#
_symmetry.space_group_name_H-M   'P 1'
#
loop_
_entity.id
_entity.type
_entity.pdbx_description
1 polymer ?
#
loop_
_entity_poly.entity_id
_entity_poly.type
_entity_poly.pdbx_seq_one_letter_code
_entity_poly.pdbx_strand_id
1 'polypeptide(L)' 'MAHLGLARTHQIVKPLSELSVRDNVIVGGCYGGNGMSLGDAGKVADEVMDFVGLHLRGEQLAGSLNVAQKKRLELAR' A
#
# COMPACT_ATOMS: atom_id res chain seq x y z
N MET A 1 -25.89 -17.66 -6.84
CA MET A 1 -24.46 -18.05 -6.77
C MET A 1 -23.65 -17.06 -7.60
N ALA A 2 -23.21 -15.95 -6.98
CA ALA A 2 -22.30 -15.02 -7.63
C ALA A 2 -20.89 -15.42 -7.24
N HIS A 3 -20.22 -16.18 -8.11
CA HIS A 3 -18.85 -16.62 -7.91
C HIS A 3 -17.91 -15.42 -8.10
N LEU A 4 -17.26 -15.04 -6.99
CA LEU A 4 -15.87 -14.59 -6.90
C LEU A 4 -15.28 -13.92 -8.15
N GLY A 5 -15.40 -12.60 -8.24
CA GLY A 5 -14.67 -11.83 -9.26
C GLY A 5 -14.79 -10.31 -9.15
N LEU A 6 -15.36 -9.79 -8.07
CA LEU A 6 -15.57 -8.36 -7.84
C LEU A 6 -14.92 -7.90 -6.52
N ALA A 7 -13.86 -8.59 -6.08
CA ALA A 7 -12.92 -7.98 -5.14
C ALA A 7 -12.20 -6.88 -5.91
N ARG A 8 -12.82 -5.71 -5.82
CA ARG A 8 -12.59 -4.49 -6.57
C ARG A 8 -11.30 -3.83 -6.09
N THR A 9 -10.16 -4.49 -6.29
CA THR A 9 -8.84 -4.02 -5.84
C THR A 9 -8.35 -2.78 -6.60
N HIS A 10 -9.03 -2.39 -7.68
CA HIS A 10 -8.81 -1.12 -8.38
C HIS A 10 -9.61 0.08 -7.83
N GLN A 11 -10.41 -0.07 -6.76
CA GLN A 11 -11.22 1.03 -6.20
C GLN A 11 -10.78 1.56 -4.84
N ILE A 12 -9.55 1.30 -4.38
CA ILE A 12 -8.96 2.15 -3.32
C ILE A 12 -8.30 3.37 -3.99
N VAL A 13 -9.16 4.23 -4.57
CA VAL A 13 -8.78 5.44 -5.34
C VAL A 13 -8.13 6.52 -4.45
N LYS A 14 -7.91 6.25 -3.15
CA LYS A 14 -7.32 7.21 -2.21
C LYS A 14 -6.37 6.52 -1.24
N PRO A 15 -5.24 7.16 -0.88
CA PRO A 15 -4.48 6.75 0.29
C PRO A 15 -5.38 6.70 1.52
N LEU A 16 -5.35 5.56 2.22
CA LEU A 16 -6.00 5.40 3.51
C LEU A 16 -5.27 6.33 4.47
N SER A 17 -5.78 7.55 4.58
CA SER A 17 -5.09 8.67 5.23
C SER A 17 -4.92 8.45 6.74
N GLU A 18 -5.75 7.57 7.29
CA GLU A 18 -5.76 7.10 8.68
C GLU A 18 -4.77 5.95 8.93
N LEU A 19 -4.21 5.36 7.86
CA LEU A 19 -3.21 4.31 7.96
C LEU A 19 -1.81 4.88 7.69
N SER A 20 -0.80 4.15 8.19
CA SER A 20 0.60 4.47 7.91
C SER A 20 0.92 4.29 6.42
N VAL A 21 2.02 4.89 5.97
CA VAL A 21 2.53 4.67 4.61
C VAL A 21 2.82 3.19 4.39
N ARG A 22 3.41 2.51 5.38
CA ARG A 22 3.72 1.08 5.34
C ARG A 22 2.46 0.23 5.20
N ASP A 23 1.43 0.51 5.98
CA ASP A 23 0.14 -0.19 5.90
C ASP A 23 -0.54 0.04 4.54
N ASN A 24 -0.45 1.26 3.98
CA ASN A 24 -0.97 1.53 2.65
C ASN A 24 -0.28 0.70 1.57
N VAL A 25 1.04 0.50 1.68
CA VAL A 25 1.83 -0.32 0.75
C VAL A 25 1.51 -1.81 0.94
N ILE A 26 1.41 -2.28 2.18
CA ILE A 26 1.02 -3.67 2.48
C ILE A 26 -0.38 -3.98 1.93
N VAL A 27 -1.36 -3.10 2.18
CA VAL A 27 -2.74 -3.28 1.71
C VAL A 27 -2.84 -3.15 0.19
N GLY A 28 -2.04 -2.28 -0.45
CA GLY A 28 -1.97 -2.19 -1.90
C GLY A 28 -1.36 -3.45 -2.54
N GLY A 29 -0.13 -3.78 -2.14
CA GLY A 29 0.66 -4.84 -2.75
C GLY A 29 0.19 -6.26 -2.43
N CYS A 30 -0.31 -6.52 -1.21
CA CYS A 30 -0.67 -7.87 -0.79
C CYS A 30 -2.10 -8.26 -1.12
N TYR A 31 -3.03 -7.29 -1.14
CA TYR A 31 -4.44 -7.57 -1.40
C TYR A 31 -4.75 -7.71 -2.90
N GLY A 32 -3.88 -7.22 -3.79
CA GLY A 32 -4.02 -7.34 -5.24
C GLY A 32 -3.41 -8.61 -5.86
N GLY A 33 -2.47 -9.26 -5.17
CA GLY A 33 -1.55 -10.23 -5.79
C GLY A 33 -1.86 -11.71 -5.58
N ASN A 34 -1.80 -12.23 -4.35
CA ASN A 34 -1.85 -13.70 -4.18
C ASN A 34 -2.02 -14.22 -2.74
N GLY A 35 -2.60 -13.47 -1.80
CA GLY A 35 -2.77 -13.96 -0.42
C GLY A 35 -1.42 -14.27 0.26
N MET A 36 -0.45 -13.36 0.11
CA MET A 36 0.84 -13.45 0.81
C MET A 36 0.63 -13.45 2.34
N SER A 37 1.46 -14.23 3.04
CA SER A 37 1.52 -14.17 4.51
C SER A 37 1.95 -12.78 4.96
N LEU A 38 1.41 -12.30 6.09
CA LEU A 38 1.71 -10.97 6.66
C LEU A 38 3.22 -10.73 6.87
N GLY A 39 3.99 -11.79 7.12
CA GLY A 39 5.45 -11.72 7.25
C GLY A 39 6.17 -11.37 5.93
N ASP A 40 5.77 -11.99 4.82
CA ASP A 40 6.32 -11.71 3.49
C ASP A 40 5.83 -10.36 2.95
N ALA A 41 4.57 -10.04 3.22
CA ALA A 41 3.95 -8.76 2.93
C ALA A 41 4.76 -7.57 3.48
N GLY A 42 5.18 -7.67 4.75
CA GLY A 42 5.96 -6.64 5.41
C GLY A 42 7.34 -6.44 4.78
N LYS A 43 7.98 -7.50 4.29
CA LYS A 43 9.29 -7.42 3.60
C LYS A 43 9.17 -6.77 2.23
N VAL A 44 8.21 -7.22 1.43
CA VAL A 44 7.94 -6.63 0.11
C VAL A 44 7.57 -5.16 0.24
N ALA A 45 6.74 -4.82 1.23
CA ALA A 45 6.41 -3.42 1.48
C ALA A 45 7.64 -2.57 1.83
N ASP A 46 8.60 -3.13 2.58
CA ASP A 46 9.84 -2.44 2.91
C ASP A 46 10.71 -2.20 1.66
N GLU A 47 10.85 -3.21 0.80
CA GLU A 47 11.59 -3.09 -0.48
C GLU A 47 10.94 -2.08 -1.42
N VAL A 48 9.61 -2.10 -1.54
CA VAL A 48 8.88 -1.14 -2.37
C VAL A 48 8.98 0.27 -1.79
N MET A 49 8.88 0.42 -0.47
CA MET A 49 9.08 1.71 0.20
C MET A 49 10.49 2.25 0.01
N ASP A 50 11.52 1.39 -0.01
CA ASP A 50 12.89 1.80 -0.34
C ASP A 50 12.98 2.25 -1.80
N PHE A 51 12.42 1.48 -2.73
CA PHE A 51 12.40 1.79 -4.15
C PHE A 51 11.74 3.14 -4.46
N VAL A 52 10.62 3.46 -3.80
CA VAL A 52 9.95 4.75 -3.96
C VAL A 52 10.48 5.86 -3.04
N GLY A 53 11.50 5.59 -2.21
CA GLY A 53 12.09 6.56 -1.29
C GLY A 53 11.15 7.04 -0.17
N LEU A 54 10.26 6.15 0.30
CA LEU A 54 9.33 6.37 1.41
C LEU A 54 9.69 5.58 2.68
N HIS A 55 10.77 4.77 2.69
CA HIS A 55 11.19 3.95 3.83
C HIS A 55 11.26 4.73 5.16
N LEU A 56 11.88 5.92 5.17
CA LEU A 56 11.97 6.79 6.36
C LEU A 56 10.63 7.34 6.86
N ARG A 57 9.54 7.17 6.09
CA ARG A 57 8.20 7.65 6.40
C ARG A 57 7.19 6.52 6.54
N GLY A 58 7.65 5.26 6.63
CA GLY A 58 6.79 4.08 6.74
C GLY A 58 5.76 4.19 7.86
N GLU A 59 6.19 4.66 9.03
CA GLU A 59 5.34 4.83 10.23
C GLU A 59 4.50 6.12 10.22
N GLN A 60 4.74 7.03 9.27
CA GLN A 60 3.98 8.27 9.17
C GLN A 60 2.59 7.99 8.58
N LEU A 61 1.57 8.72 9.02
CA LEU A 61 0.25 8.67 8.40
C LEU A 61 0.30 9.13 6.94
N ALA A 62 -0.31 8.37 6.03
CA ALA A 62 -0.41 8.71 4.62
C ALA A 62 -1.13 10.06 4.39
N GLY A 63 -2.02 10.46 5.31
CA GLY A 63 -2.69 11.76 5.27
C GLY A 63 -1.72 12.95 5.42
N SER A 64 -0.65 12.78 6.19
CA SER A 64 0.38 13.81 6.43
C SER A 64 1.38 13.97 5.28
N LEU A 65 1.26 13.15 4.23
CA LEU A 65 2.10 13.27 3.06
C LEU A 65 1.68 14.47 2.18
N ASN A 66 2.65 15.35 1.93
CA ASN A 66 3.14 15.60 0.59
C ASN A 66 2.30 15.28 -0.67
N VAL A 67 2.00 16.22 -1.58
CA VAL A 67 1.48 15.86 -2.92
C VAL A 67 2.46 14.94 -3.68
N ALA A 68 3.75 15.25 -3.68
CA ALA A 68 4.75 14.42 -4.35
C ALA A 68 4.89 13.04 -3.68
N GLN A 69 4.85 12.99 -2.35
CA GLN A 69 4.91 11.73 -1.59
C GLN A 69 3.65 10.89 -1.78
N LYS A 70 2.46 11.49 -1.84
CA LYS A 70 1.21 10.79 -2.16
C LYS A 70 1.30 10.11 -3.52
N LYS A 71 1.87 10.80 -4.52
CA LYS A 71 2.12 10.20 -5.83
C LYS A 71 3.10 9.01 -5.76
N ARG A 72 4.14 9.07 -4.93
CA ARG A 72 5.05 7.94 -4.70
C ARG A 72 4.36 6.77 -3.98
N LEU A 73 3.48 7.07 -3.03
CA LEU A 73 2.67 6.07 -2.32
C LEU A 73 1.63 5.42 -3.25
N GLU A 74 1.17 6.12 -4.29
CA GLU A 74 0.34 5.55 -5.34
C GLU A 74 1.13 4.67 -6.32
N LEU A 75 2.44 4.86 -6.46
CA LEU A 75 3.31 3.98 -7.23
C LEU A 75 3.73 2.72 -6.44
N ALA A 76 3.73 2.82 -5.12
CA ALA A 76 4.12 1.75 -4.20
C ALA A 76 2.98 0.77 -3.86
N ARG A 77 1.73 1.14 -4.14
CA ARG A 77 0.54 0.32 -3.85
C ARG A 77 0.17 -0.60 -5.01
#